data_AF-A0A820GQ32-F1
#
_entry.id   AF-A0A820GQ32-F1
#
_cell.length_a   1.000
_cell.length_b   1.000
_cell.length_c   1.000
_cell.angle_alpha   90.00
_cell.angle_beta   90.00
_cell.angle_gamma   90.00
#
_symmetry.space_group_name_H-M   'P 1'
#
loop_
_entity.id
_entity.type
_entity.pdbx_description
1 polymer ?
#
loop_
_entity_poly.entity_id
_entity_poly.type
_entity_poly.pdbx_seq_one_letter_code
_entity_poly.pdbx_strand_id
1 'polypeptide(L)'
;MSEKQRALIARTHEKFGTCLTAERLKDDFQKLGILPGMTLLVHCSLSKIGWISGGSVTVIQVLLDLLGPDGTLIMPSHTSDNSDPKHWVYPSVPSEWFDVIR
;
A
#
# COMPACT_ATOMS: atom_id res chain seq x y z
N MET A 1 6.31 -10.31 18.94
CA MET A 1 5.27 -10.12 17.89
C MET A 1 4.20 -9.20 18.45
N SER A 2 3.91 -8.08 17.78
CA SER A 2 2.94 -7.10 18.27
C SER A 2 1.50 -7.63 18.21
N GLU A 3 0.62 -7.08 19.02
CA GLU A 3 -0.82 -7.42 19.02
C GLU A 3 -1.46 -7.19 17.64
N LYS A 4 -1.07 -6.10 16.96
CA LYS A 4 -1.49 -5.79 15.59
C LYS A 4 -1.11 -6.91 14.60
N GLN A 5 0.08 -7.50 14.74
CA GLN A 5 0.53 -8.60 13.88
C GLN A 5 -0.26 -9.88 14.13
N ARG A 6 -0.55 -10.21 15.41
CA ARG A 6 -1.40 -11.36 15.77
C ARG A 6 -2.79 -11.24 15.18
N ALA A 7 -3.42 -10.07 15.34
CA ALA A 7 -4.73 -9.78 14.79
C ALA A 7 -4.75 -9.84 13.25
N LEU A 8 -3.66 -9.41 12.60
CA LEU A 8 -3.50 -9.50 11.14
C LEU A 8 -3.42 -10.95 10.67
N ILE A 9 -2.62 -11.80 11.32
CA ILE A 9 -2.52 -13.22 10.98
C ILE A 9 -3.87 -13.92 11.19
N ALA A 10 -4.51 -13.69 12.34
CA ALA A 10 -5.81 -14.29 12.67
C ALA A 10 -6.89 -13.95 11.64
N ARG A 11 -7.08 -12.65 11.30
CA ARG A 11 -8.07 -12.25 10.28
C ARG A 11 -7.78 -12.82 8.89
N THR A 12 -6.49 -13.00 8.57
CA THR A 12 -6.07 -13.52 7.26
C THR A 12 -6.40 -15.00 7.18
N HIS A 13 -6.08 -15.74 8.24
CA HIS A 13 -6.42 -17.16 8.35
C HIS A 13 -7.93 -17.38 8.33
N GLU A 14 -8.71 -16.56 9.05
CA GLU A 14 -10.17 -16.63 9.03
C GLU A 14 -10.75 -16.44 7.61
N LYS A 15 -10.24 -15.46 6.86
CA LYS A 15 -10.76 -15.12 5.53
C LYS A 15 -10.26 -16.05 4.42
N PHE A 16 -9.02 -16.52 4.51
CA PHE A 16 -8.33 -17.17 3.41
C PHE A 16 -7.82 -18.58 3.72
N GLY A 17 -7.87 -19.02 4.99
CA GLY A 17 -7.33 -20.29 5.47
C GLY A 17 -5.81 -20.38 5.53
N THR A 18 -5.09 -19.40 4.96
CA THR A 18 -3.63 -19.38 4.85
C THR A 18 -3.12 -17.95 4.65
N CYS A 19 -1.80 -17.78 4.60
CA CYS A 19 -1.18 -16.54 4.15
C CYS A 19 -1.45 -16.25 2.67
N LEU A 20 -1.43 -14.97 2.29
CA LEU A 20 -1.48 -14.57 0.89
C LEU A 20 -0.10 -14.72 0.25
N THR A 21 -0.03 -15.43 -0.88
CA THR A 21 1.20 -15.63 -1.67
C THR A 21 1.18 -14.80 -2.95
N ALA A 22 2.30 -14.78 -3.67
CA ALA A 22 2.40 -14.10 -4.96
C ALA A 22 1.38 -14.65 -5.98
N GLU A 23 1.24 -15.98 -6.03
CA GLU A 23 0.33 -16.69 -6.95
C GLU A 23 -1.13 -16.33 -6.65
N ARG A 24 -1.52 -16.35 -5.38
CA ARG A 24 -2.86 -15.96 -4.93
C ARG A 24 -3.18 -14.51 -5.33
N LEU A 25 -2.24 -13.59 -5.07
CA LEU A 25 -2.41 -12.18 -5.43
C LEU A 25 -2.51 -11.99 -6.95
N LYS A 26 -1.70 -12.73 -7.72
CA LYS A 26 -1.73 -12.68 -9.18
C LYS A 26 -3.10 -13.08 -9.72
N ASP A 27 -3.64 -14.20 -9.24
CA ASP A 27 -4.97 -14.68 -9.61
C ASP A 27 -6.07 -13.68 -9.24
N ASP A 28 -6.01 -13.13 -8.02
CA ASP A 28 -7.02 -12.19 -7.52
C ASP A 28 -6.98 -10.86 -8.31
N PHE A 29 -5.79 -10.37 -8.67
CA PHE A 29 -5.63 -9.16 -9.51
C PHE A 29 -6.06 -9.38 -10.96
N GLN A 30 -5.79 -10.55 -11.55
CA GLN A 30 -6.30 -10.89 -12.88
C GLN A 30 -7.83 -10.98 -12.88
N LYS A 31 -8.43 -11.60 -11.85
CA LYS A 31 -9.90 -11.64 -11.69
C LYS A 31 -10.51 -10.26 -11.49
N LEU A 32 -9.76 -9.33 -10.89
CA LEU A 32 -10.16 -7.93 -10.78
C LEU A 32 -10.11 -7.18 -12.12
N GLY A 33 -9.46 -7.75 -13.15
CA GLY A 33 -9.37 -7.19 -14.49
C GLY A 33 -8.06 -6.45 -14.78
N ILE A 34 -7.01 -6.65 -13.98
CA ILE A 34 -5.68 -6.13 -14.29
C ILE A 34 -5.09 -6.96 -15.43
N LEU A 35 -4.83 -6.31 -16.55
CA LEU A 35 -4.31 -6.93 -17.77
C LEU A 35 -2.94 -6.36 -18.16
N PRO A 36 -2.13 -7.10 -18.94
CA PRO A 36 -0.87 -6.61 -19.48
C PRO A 36 -1.03 -5.32 -20.29
N GLY A 37 -0.04 -4.43 -20.23
CA GLY A 37 -0.01 -3.17 -20.98
C GLY A 37 -0.89 -2.04 -20.43
N MET A 38 -1.61 -2.25 -19.32
CA MET A 38 -2.43 -1.20 -18.71
C MET A 38 -1.59 -0.08 -18.07
N THR A 39 -2.16 1.12 -18.04
CA THR A 39 -1.72 2.18 -17.12
C THR A 39 -2.57 2.12 -15.86
N LEU A 40 -1.95 1.83 -14.72
CA LEU A 40 -2.62 1.56 -13.46
C LEU A 40 -2.13 2.51 -12.36
N LEU A 41 -3.04 3.34 -11.84
CA LEU A 41 -2.82 4.13 -10.63
C LEU A 41 -3.29 3.34 -9.40
N VAL A 42 -2.39 3.09 -8.45
CA VAL A 42 -2.69 2.27 -7.26
C VAL A 42 -2.61 3.09 -5.98
N HIS A 43 -3.68 3.00 -5.19
CA HIS A 43 -3.69 3.28 -3.76
C HIS A 43 -3.98 1.99 -3.00
N CYS A 44 -3.20 1.67 -1.97
CA CYS A 44 -3.39 0.44 -1.22
C CYS A 44 -3.28 0.63 0.29
N SER A 45 -3.99 -0.23 1.02
CA SER A 45 -3.80 -0.42 2.46
C SER A 45 -3.37 -1.86 2.70
N LEU A 46 -2.07 -2.09 2.87
CA LEU A 46 -1.49 -3.44 3.01
C LEU A 46 -2.17 -4.25 4.13
N SER A 47 -2.50 -3.59 5.22
CA SER A 47 -3.17 -4.25 6.35
C SER A 47 -4.60 -4.74 6.02
N LYS A 48 -5.28 -4.13 5.05
CA LYS A 48 -6.63 -4.52 4.62
C LYS A 48 -6.63 -5.66 3.61
N ILE A 49 -5.51 -5.87 2.91
CA ILE A 49 -5.32 -7.00 2.00
C ILE A 49 -5.26 -8.30 2.82
N GLY A 50 -4.37 -8.34 3.81
CA GLY A 50 -4.15 -9.53 4.65
C GLY A 50 -2.67 -9.68 4.99
N TRP A 51 -2.32 -10.78 5.64
CA TRP A 51 -0.94 -11.14 5.92
C TRP A 51 -0.36 -11.78 4.65
N ILE A 52 0.66 -11.15 4.10
CA ILE A 52 1.24 -11.49 2.81
C ILE A 52 2.65 -12.02 3.04
N SER A 53 2.97 -13.19 2.49
CA SER A 53 4.34 -13.67 2.45
C SER A 53 5.18 -12.72 1.59
N GLY A 54 6.19 -12.08 2.18
CA GLY A 54 7.01 -11.04 1.52
C GLY A 54 6.44 -9.61 1.58
N GLY A 55 5.27 -9.41 2.21
CA GLY A 55 4.73 -8.09 2.51
C GLY A 55 4.47 -7.22 1.27
N SER A 56 4.86 -5.94 1.33
CA SER A 56 4.66 -4.97 0.25
C SER A 56 5.40 -5.32 -1.04
N VAL A 57 6.59 -5.91 -0.92
CA VAL A 57 7.43 -6.28 -2.07
C VAL A 57 6.67 -7.23 -3.00
N THR A 58 6.01 -8.24 -2.42
CA THR A 58 5.19 -9.20 -3.18
C THR A 58 4.05 -8.52 -3.94
N VAL A 59 3.38 -7.55 -3.32
CA VAL A 59 2.29 -6.80 -3.99
C VAL A 59 2.82 -6.04 -5.20
N ILE A 60 3.92 -5.31 -5.03
CA ILE A 60 4.53 -4.50 -6.10
C ILE A 60 5.01 -5.42 -7.22
N GLN A 61 5.72 -6.51 -6.90
CA GLN A 61 6.25 -7.42 -7.91
C GLN A 61 5.13 -8.07 -8.73
N VAL A 62 4.08 -8.55 -8.08
CA VAL A 62 2.93 -9.16 -8.80
C VAL A 62 2.26 -8.15 -9.74
N LEU A 63 2.09 -6.90 -9.31
CA LEU A 63 1.53 -5.85 -10.18
C LEU A 63 2.44 -5.56 -11.37
N LEU A 64 3.75 -5.42 -11.16
CA LEU A 64 4.72 -5.23 -12.25
C LEU A 64 4.72 -6.41 -13.22
N ASP A 65 4.70 -7.64 -12.71
CA ASP A 65 4.69 -8.86 -13.53
C ASP A 65 3.40 -8.97 -14.37
N LEU A 66 2.25 -8.56 -13.82
CA LEU A 66 0.97 -8.57 -14.53
C LEU A 66 0.91 -7.51 -15.63
N LEU A 67 1.41 -6.30 -15.34
CA LEU A 67 1.42 -5.20 -16.30
C LEU A 67 2.45 -5.44 -17.41
N GLY A 68 3.56 -6.10 -17.10
CA GLY A 68 4.64 -6.35 -18.05
C GLY A 68 5.40 -5.07 -18.43
N PRO A 69 6.38 -5.19 -19.35
CA PRO A 69 7.25 -4.08 -19.73
C PRO A 69 6.53 -2.95 -20.47
N ASP A 70 5.39 -3.23 -21.11
CA ASP A 70 4.60 -2.24 -21.85
C ASP A 70 3.53 -1.55 -20.96
N GLY A 71 3.37 -2.01 -19.71
CA GLY A 71 2.45 -1.41 -18.76
C GLY A 71 3.07 -0.26 -17.96
N THR A 72 2.24 0.49 -17.25
CA THR A 72 2.68 1.60 -16.40
C THR A 72 2.02 1.50 -15.03
N LEU A 73 2.83 1.40 -13.98
CA LEU A 73 2.37 1.45 -12.59
C LEU A 73 2.65 2.84 -11.99
N ILE A 74 1.61 3.47 -11.46
CA ILE A 74 1.67 4.79 -10.84
C ILE A 74 1.23 4.66 -9.38
N MET A 75 2.00 5.23 -8.46
CA MET A 75 1.64 5.29 -7.04
C MET A 75 1.91 6.71 -6.53
N PRO A 76 0.95 7.34 -5.83
CA PRO A 76 1.20 8.67 -5.29
C PRO A 76 2.18 8.66 -4.13
N SER A 77 3.23 9.47 -4.23
CA SER A 77 4.28 9.67 -3.23
C SER A 77 4.14 11.04 -2.57
N HIS A 78 2.96 11.31 -2.01
CA HIS A 78 2.65 12.61 -1.38
C HIS A 78 3.57 12.88 -0.18
N THR A 79 4.03 14.13 -0.08
CA THR A 79 4.85 14.64 1.03
C THR A 79 4.18 15.86 1.67
N SER A 80 2.98 15.69 2.23
CA SER A 80 2.19 16.78 2.81
C SER A 80 2.92 17.52 3.94
N ASP A 81 3.77 16.81 4.67
CA ASP A 81 4.55 17.36 5.78
C ASP A 81 5.66 18.30 5.30
N ASN A 82 5.97 18.31 3.99
CA ASN A 82 6.84 19.30 3.36
C ASN A 82 6.01 20.46 2.77
N SER A 83 5.22 21.11 3.62
CA SER A 83 4.40 22.27 3.28
C SER A 83 4.50 23.34 4.37
N ASP A 84 4.00 24.55 4.11
CA ASP A 84 4.05 25.63 5.10
C ASP A 84 3.25 25.25 6.37
N PRO A 85 3.89 25.20 7.56
CA PRO A 85 3.25 24.75 8.79
C PRO A 85 2.05 25.60 9.22
N LYS A 86 1.92 26.82 8.68
CA LYS A 86 0.73 27.66 8.89
C LYS A 86 -0.58 27.02 8.43
N HIS A 87 -0.50 26.02 7.53
CA HIS A 87 -1.65 25.32 6.99
C HIS A 87 -1.87 23.93 7.61
N TRP A 88 -1.03 23.51 8.56
CA TRP A 88 -1.17 22.19 9.19
C TRP A 88 -2.30 22.19 10.20
N VAL A 89 -3.13 21.14 10.16
CA VAL A 89 -4.28 20.97 11.06
C VAL A 89 -4.31 19.59 11.75
N TYR A 90 -3.44 18.66 11.33
CA TYR A 90 -3.44 17.28 11.84
C TYR A 90 -2.04 16.79 12.23
N PRO A 91 -1.48 17.28 13.37
CA PRO A 91 -1.98 18.38 14.19
C PRO A 91 -1.53 19.75 13.65
N SER A 92 -2.13 20.82 14.15
CA SER A 92 -1.51 22.15 14.05
C SER A 92 -0.35 22.27 15.05
N VAL A 93 0.58 23.18 14.79
CA VAL A 93 1.73 23.48 15.67
C VAL A 93 1.71 24.95 16.11
N PRO A 94 2.34 25.30 17.25
CA PRO A 94 2.46 26.69 17.68
C PRO A 94 3.07 27.57 16.58
N SER A 95 2.53 28.78 16.39
CA SER A 95 2.99 29.70 15.33
C SER A 95 4.43 30.16 15.52
N GLU A 96 4.93 30.16 16.76
CA GLU A 96 6.33 30.43 17.09
C GLU A 96 7.31 29.39 16.51
N TRP A 97 6.84 28.21 16.08
CA TRP A 97 7.69 27.19 15.45
C TRP A 97 7.73 27.28 13.92
N PHE A 98 6.87 28.11 13.30
CA PHE A 98 6.73 28.10 11.85
C PHE A 98 8.04 28.43 11.12
N ASP A 99 8.79 29.43 11.58
CA ASP A 99 10.07 29.82 10.95
C ASP A 99 11.19 28.80 11.20
N VAL A 100 11.11 28.02 12.28
CA VAL A 100 12.08 26.95 12.58
C VAL A 100 11.85 25.71 11.71
N ILE A 101 10.60 25.49 11.27
CA ILE A 101 10.20 24.33 10.45
C ILE A 101 10.44 24.57 8.95
N ARG A 102 10.38 25.83 8.47
CA ARG A 102 10.64 26.19 7.06
C ARG A 102 12.12 26.05 6.67
#